data_AF-A0A2E8NNI1-F1
#
_entry.id   AF-A0A2E8NNI1-F1
#
_cell.length_a   1.000
_cell.length_b   1.000
_cell.length_c   1.000
_cell.angle_alpha   90.00
_cell.angle_beta   90.00
_cell.angle_gamma   90.00
#
_symmetry.space_group_name_H-M   'P 1'
#
loop_
_entity.id
_entity.type
_entity.pdbx_description
1 polymer ?
#
loop_
_entity_poly.entity_id
_entity_poly.type
_entity_poly.pdbx_seq_one_letter_code
_entity_poly.pdbx_strand_id
1 'polypeptide(L)'
;ARSSLGAKGLILPHSIGTIDSDYRGELFVLMTWIGDSDSYTIKSGERIAQLLISPVPDVSFKEVDLEELSETVRGSGGFGSTGRF
;
A
#
# COMPACT_ATOMS: atom_id res chain seq x y z
N ALA A 1 -3.59 0.31 6.77
CA ALA A 1 -4.62 0.96 7.62
C ALA A 1 -5.53 -0.10 8.24
N ARG A 2 -6.24 0.21 9.34
CA ARG A 2 -7.35 -0.63 9.84
C ARG A 2 -8.65 -0.16 9.20
N SER A 3 -9.48 -1.08 8.69
CA SER A 3 -10.72 -0.74 7.97
C SER A 3 -11.65 0.18 8.77
N SER A 4 -11.81 -0.08 10.06
CA SER A 4 -12.68 0.71 10.95
C SER A 4 -12.19 2.16 11.17
N LEU A 5 -10.89 2.42 11.06
CA LEU A 5 -10.33 3.76 11.16
C LEU A 5 -10.34 4.46 9.80
N GLY A 6 -10.04 3.72 8.73
CA GLY A 6 -10.14 4.22 7.36
C GLY A 6 -11.55 4.68 7.00
N ALA A 7 -12.58 3.92 7.41
CA ALA A 7 -13.98 4.29 7.21
C ALA A 7 -14.39 5.58 7.91
N LYS A 8 -13.64 6.01 8.94
CA LYS A 8 -13.86 7.29 9.62
C LYS A 8 -13.08 8.45 8.98
N GLY A 9 -12.15 8.18 8.06
CA GLY A 9 -11.28 9.19 7.46
C GLY A 9 -9.87 9.25 8.05
N LEU A 10 -9.47 8.31 8.93
CA LEU A 10 -8.09 8.22 9.40
C LEU A 10 -7.31 7.25 8.50
N ILE A 11 -6.51 7.81 7.59
CA ILE A 11 -5.85 7.06 6.51
C ILE A 11 -4.32 7.09 6.62
N LEU A 12 -3.66 6.23 5.84
CA LEU A 12 -2.20 6.25 5.65
C LEU A 12 -1.90 6.98 4.33
N PRO A 13 -1.20 8.12 4.32
CA PRO A 13 -0.96 8.89 3.10
C PRO A 13 -0.09 8.16 2.07
N HIS A 14 0.74 7.22 2.53
CA HIS A 14 1.60 6.37 1.71
C HIS A 14 0.94 5.03 1.33
N SER A 15 -0.37 4.86 1.61
CA SER A 15 -1.13 3.61 1.46
C SER A 15 -0.59 2.45 2.32
N ILE A 16 0.54 1.85 1.92
CA ILE A 16 1.18 0.72 2.58
C ILE A 16 2.62 1.11 2.95
N GLY A 17 2.94 1.03 4.24
CA GLY A 17 4.31 1.22 4.70
C GLY A 17 5.12 -0.05 4.45
N THR A 18 6.19 0.07 3.67
CA THR A 18 7.17 -1.01 3.49
C THR A 18 8.28 -0.79 4.51
N ILE A 19 8.61 -1.82 5.28
CA ILE A 19 9.67 -1.80 6.28
C ILE A 19 10.77 -2.74 5.79
N ASP A 20 11.97 -2.20 5.56
CA ASP A 20 13.10 -2.96 5.06
C ASP A 20 13.62 -3.96 6.11
N SER A 21 14.17 -5.08 5.62
CA SER A 21 14.60 -6.20 6.47
C SER A 21 15.78 -5.86 7.39
N ASP A 22 16.55 -4.83 7.06
CA ASP A 22 17.69 -4.33 7.82
C ASP A 22 17.34 -3.12 8.70
N TYR A 23 16.09 -2.63 8.67
CA TYR A 23 15.64 -1.55 9.57
C TYR A 23 15.64 -2.00 11.03
N ARG A 24 16.20 -1.17 11.92
CA ARG A 24 16.31 -1.45 13.38
C ARG A 24 15.74 -0.33 14.26
N GLY A 25 15.16 0.70 13.66
CA GLY A 25 14.60 1.83 14.40
C GLY A 25 13.20 1.55 14.96
N GLU A 26 12.67 2.54 15.65
CA GLU A 26 11.27 2.55 16.06
C GLU A 26 10.35 2.68 14.85
N LEU A 27 9.25 1.92 14.84
CA LEU A 27 8.26 1.99 13.77
C LEU A 27 7.31 3.16 14.01
N PHE A 28 7.23 4.06 13.04
CA PHE A 28 6.26 5.17 13.04
C PHE A 28 5.10 4.88 12.10
N VAL A 29 3.90 5.30 12.50
CA VAL A 29 2.70 5.23 11.67
C VAL A 29 2.37 6.64 11.20
N LEU A 30 2.65 6.94 9.93
CA LEU A 30 2.22 8.20 9.33
C LEU A 30 0.71 8.13 9.09
N MET A 31 -0.04 9.06 9.68
CA MET A 31 -1.48 9.13 9.56
C MET A 31 -1.93 10.51 9.09
N THR A 32 -3.02 10.54 8.33
CA THR A 32 -3.68 11.77 7.92
C THR A 32 -5.17 11.65 8.24
N TRP A 33 -5.72 12.72 8.80
CA TRP A 33 -7.14 12.86 9.02
C TRP A 33 -7.79 13.56 7.82
N ILE A 34 -8.77 12.90 7.20
CA ILE A 34 -9.53 13.39 6.04
C ILE A 34 -11.05 13.27 6.25
N GLY A 35 -11.50 13.07 7.49
CA GLY A 35 -12.93 13.01 7.80
C GLY A 35 -13.55 14.40 7.94
N ASP A 36 -14.88 14.45 8.00
CA ASP A 36 -15.66 15.71 7.94
C ASP A 36 -15.54 16.59 9.20
N SER A 37 -15.08 16.05 10.33
CA SER A 37 -14.86 16.83 11.55
C SER A 37 -13.51 17.54 11.55
N ASP A 38 -13.39 18.60 12.36
CA ASP A 38 -12.14 19.37 12.46
C ASP A 38 -10.93 18.53 12.93
N SER A 39 -11.17 17.48 13.72
CA SER A 39 -10.11 16.61 14.23
C SER A 39 -10.60 15.20 14.59
N TYR A 40 -9.63 14.30 14.79
CA TYR A 40 -9.82 12.97 15.38
C TYR A 40 -8.78 12.75 16.48
N THR A 41 -9.22 12.33 17.68
CA THR A 41 -8.32 12.09 18.83
C THR A 41 -8.00 10.61 18.94
N ILE A 42 -6.70 10.28 18.95
CA ILE A 42 -6.20 8.93 19.23
C ILE A 42 -5.76 8.86 20.68
N LYS A 43 -6.21 7.85 21.42
CA LYS A 43 -5.78 7.63 22.81
C LYS A 43 -4.56 6.74 22.86
N SER A 44 -3.68 6.96 23.84
CA SER A 44 -2.56 6.05 24.10
C SER A 44 -3.08 4.61 24.34
N GLY A 45 -2.40 3.63 23.74
CA GLY A 45 -2.82 2.23 23.76
C GLY A 45 -3.88 1.85 22.71
N GLU A 46 -4.41 2.80 21.94
CA GLU A 46 -5.33 2.49 20.85
C GLU A 46 -4.60 1.77 19.70
N ARG A 47 -5.24 0.74 19.14
CA ARG A 47 -4.71 0.02 17.99
C ARG A 47 -4.94 0.84 16.72
N ILE A 48 -3.89 1.46 16.18
CA ILE A 48 -4.01 2.39 15.03
C ILE A 48 -3.55 1.80 13.69
N ALA A 49 -2.76 0.74 13.72
CA ALA A 49 -2.21 0.08 12.54
C ALA A 49 -2.23 -1.45 12.70
N GLN A 50 -1.77 -2.12 11.66
CA GLN A 50 -1.55 -3.57 11.63
C GLN A 50 -0.30 -3.82 10.77
N LEU A 51 0.48 -4.83 11.14
CA LEU A 51 1.69 -5.24 10.44
C LEU A 51 1.48 -6.62 9.82
N LEU A 52 1.90 -6.78 8.57
CA LEU A 52 1.94 -8.07 7.88
C LEU A 52 3.40 -8.40 7.58
N ILE A 53 3.82 -9.62 7.87
CA ILE A 53 5.12 -10.15 7.48
C ILE A 53 4.88 -11.14 6.34
N SER A 54 5.50 -10.89 5.19
CA SER A 54 5.37 -11.73 3.99
C SER A 54 6.74 -11.99 3.39
N PRO A 55 6.99 -13.17 2.80
CA PRO A 55 8.17 -13.39 1.97
C PRO A 55 8.21 -12.38 0.81
N VAL A 56 9.41 -11.87 0.53
CA VAL A 56 9.70 -11.05 -0.66
C VAL A 56 10.65 -11.88 -1.55
N PRO A 57 10.34 -12.09 -2.84
CA PRO A 57 11.22 -12.83 -3.72
C PRO A 57 12.50 -12.05 -3.98
N ASP A 58 13.61 -12.78 -4.11
CA ASP A 58 14.84 -12.22 -4.67
C ASP A 58 14.70 -12.16 -6.20
N VAL A 59 14.94 -10.99 -6.79
CA VAL A 59 14.67 -10.72 -8.21
C VAL A 59 15.88 -10.02 -8.84
N SER A 60 16.34 -10.55 -9.97
CA SER A 60 17.30 -9.90 -10.86
C SER A 60 16.62 -9.48 -12.17
N PHE A 61 16.89 -8.26 -12.63
CA PHE A 61 16.43 -7.82 -13.95
C PHE A 61 17.38 -8.30 -15.05
N LYS A 62 16.80 -8.76 -16.17
CA LYS A 62 17.51 -9.01 -17.43
C LYS A 62 16.92 -8.09 -18.50
N GLU A 63 17.75 -7.24 -19.07
CA GLU A 63 17.37 -6.40 -20.22
C GLU A 63 17.22 -7.28 -21.47
N VAL A 64 16.13 -7.06 -22.23
CA VAL A 64 15.76 -7.79 -23.45
C VAL A 64 15.05 -6.85 -24.41
N ASP A 65 15.09 -7.17 -25.70
CA ASP A 65 14.31 -6.44 -26.71
C ASP A 65 12.81 -6.79 -26.59
N LEU A 66 11.93 -5.88 -27.03
CA LEU A 66 10.47 -6.09 -26.92
C LEU A 66 10.00 -7.32 -27.68
N GLU A 67 10.64 -7.61 -28.82
CA GLU A 67 10.33 -8.75 -29.69
C GLU A 67 10.64 -10.10 -29.04
N GLU A 68 11.45 -10.14 -27.98
CA GLU A 68 11.74 -11.35 -27.20
C GLU A 68 10.61 -11.71 -26.21
N LEU A 69 9.69 -10.79 -25.92
CA LEU A 69 8.58 -11.00 -25.00
C LEU A 69 7.35 -11.53 -25.74
N SER A 70 6.76 -12.61 -25.24
CA SER A 70 5.53 -13.16 -25.78
C SER A 70 4.32 -12.24 -25.54
N GLU A 71 3.37 -12.21 -26.48
CA GLU A 71 2.10 -11.52 -26.29
C GLU A 71 1.29 -12.11 -25.12
N THR A 72 0.45 -11.29 -24.49
CA THR A 72 -0.49 -11.71 -23.45
C THR A 72 -1.90 -11.30 -23.81
N VAL A 73 -2.90 -12.05 -23.32
CA VAL A 73 -4.33 -11.73 -23.51
C VAL A 73 -4.68 -10.32 -23.01
N ARG A 74 -3.97 -9.82 -21.98
CA ARG A 74 -4.19 -8.48 -21.43
C ARG A 74 -3.60 -7.36 -22.32
N GLY A 75 -2.49 -7.63 -23.02
CA GLY A 75 -1.78 -6.63 -23.80
C GLY A 75 -1.45 -5.36 -23.00
N SER A 76 -1.65 -4.20 -23.61
CA SER A 76 -1.46 -2.87 -22.99
C SER A 76 -2.66 -2.40 -22.15
N GLY A 77 -3.64 -3.26 -21.88
CA GLY A 77 -4.86 -2.90 -21.14
C GLY A 77 -4.62 -2.52 -19.68
N GLY A 78 -5.02 -1.30 -19.31
CA GLY A 78 -4.99 -0.77 -17.94
C GLY A 78 -6.18 0.13 -17.65
N PHE A 79 -6.25 0.70 -16.44
CA PHE A 79 -7.21 1.76 -16.07
C PHE A 79 -8.68 1.47 -16.44
N GLY A 80 -9.18 0.27 -16.11
CA GLY A 80 -10.57 -0.09 -16.40
C GLY A 80 -10.82 -0.62 -17.82
N SER A 81 -9.78 -1.02 -18.56
CA SER A 81 -9.88 -1.58 -19.92
C SER A 81 -10.82 -2.79 -20.07
N THR A 82 -11.19 -3.46 -18.98
CA THR A 82 -12.16 -4.58 -19.00
C THR A 82 -13.61 -4.11 -18.92
N GLY A 83 -13.86 -2.83 -18.65
CA GLY A 83 -15.19 -2.22 -18.48
C GLY A 83 -15.94 -2.72 -17.25
N ARG A 84 -16.77 -1.83 -16.69
CA ARG A 84 -17.95 -2.08 -15.81
C ARG A 84 -18.40 -0.81 -15.09
N PHE A 85 -17.49 0.16 -14.92
CA PHE A 85 -17.69 1.48 -14.32
C PHE A 85 -16.76 2.48 -15.00
#